data_AF-A0A952TEL2-F1
#
_entry.id   AF-A0A952TEL2-F1
#
_cell.length_a   1.000
_cell.length_b   1.000
_cell.length_c   1.000
_cell.angle_alpha   90.00
_cell.angle_beta   90.00
_cell.angle_gamma   90.00
#
_symmetry.space_group_name_H-M   'P 1'
#
loop_
_entity.id
_entity.type
_entity.pdbx_description
1 polymer ?
#
loop_
_entity_poly.entity_id
_entity_poly.type
_entity_poly.pdbx_seq_one_letter_code
_entity_poly.pdbx_strand_id
1 'polypeptide(L)'
;MTPPQIQHLTFGFKEHTADMLWLRAVQDFDYCENEIAKQTCQSSGWLYHMLDTITDLAPHFRMPYATGGLALTVLVNDFPGASKIFDKGVGRFPKDWPLLSRAAYHALYEEKDKPKAARLLKMAGEAGGPPWYFALATRLSNESGDIHFGEILLKQLESEPNTDPFLLKTLRERVQRAQNEAASPR
;
A
#
# COMPACT_ATOMS: atom_id res chain seq x y z
N MET A 1 -21.41 6.22 15.28
CA MET A 1 -21.42 5.10 16.26
C MET A 1 -20.01 4.54 16.27
N THR A 2 -19.35 4.45 17.42
CA THR A 2 -17.90 4.16 17.49
C THR A 2 -17.60 2.67 17.29
N PRO A 3 -16.39 2.30 16.79
CA PRO A 3 -16.03 0.93 16.39
C PRO A 3 -16.28 -0.19 17.44
N PRO A 4 -16.06 0.03 18.75
CA PRO A 4 -16.20 -1.06 19.73
C PRO A 4 -17.62 -1.56 19.94
N GLN A 5 -18.63 -0.67 19.89
CA GLN A 5 -20.01 -1.09 20.19
C GLN A 5 -20.62 -1.92 19.05
N ILE A 6 -20.21 -1.66 17.81
CA ILE A 6 -20.73 -2.37 16.64
C ILE A 6 -20.33 -3.85 16.69
N GLN A 7 -19.11 -4.18 17.13
CA GLN A 7 -18.67 -5.57 17.22
C GLN A 7 -19.56 -6.43 18.13
N HIS A 8 -20.06 -5.87 19.22
CA HIS A 8 -20.94 -6.56 20.18
C HIS A 8 -22.42 -6.55 19.77
N LEU A 9 -22.83 -5.59 18.95
CA LEU A 9 -24.22 -5.44 18.46
C LEU A 9 -24.49 -6.23 17.16
N THR A 10 -23.50 -6.94 16.62
CA THR A 10 -23.68 -7.75 15.40
C THR A 10 -24.43 -9.06 15.62
N PHE A 11 -24.68 -9.48 16.87
CA PHE A 11 -25.39 -10.73 17.22
C PHE A 11 -24.89 -11.98 16.46
N GLY A 12 -23.60 -12.03 16.10
CA GLY A 12 -22.98 -13.12 15.33
C GLY A 12 -22.94 -12.90 13.81
N PHE A 13 -23.64 -11.89 13.27
CA PHE A 13 -23.71 -11.59 11.84
C PHE A 13 -22.64 -10.57 11.38
N LYS A 14 -21.38 -10.76 11.81
CA LYS A 14 -20.29 -9.80 11.56
C LYS A 14 -20.04 -9.56 10.07
N GLU A 15 -19.96 -10.65 9.29
CA GLU A 15 -19.72 -10.60 7.83
C GLU A 15 -20.87 -9.88 7.11
N HIS A 16 -22.14 -10.20 7.43
CA HIS A 16 -23.29 -9.53 6.81
C HIS A 16 -23.36 -8.03 7.17
N THR A 17 -23.02 -7.71 8.43
CA THR A 17 -22.92 -6.31 8.86
C THR A 17 -21.83 -5.58 8.08
N ALA A 18 -20.67 -6.21 7.90
CA ALA A 18 -19.56 -5.68 7.12
C ALA A 18 -19.97 -5.44 5.66
N ASP A 19 -20.71 -6.35 5.04
CA ASP A 19 -21.24 -6.19 3.68
C ASP A 19 -22.19 -4.99 3.55
N MET A 20 -23.13 -4.83 4.49
CA MET A 20 -24.05 -3.69 4.50
C MET A 20 -23.32 -2.36 4.68
N LEU A 21 -22.35 -2.32 5.60
CA LEU A 21 -21.51 -1.15 5.81
C LEU A 21 -20.66 -0.84 4.57
N TRP A 22 -20.16 -1.86 3.88
CA TRP A 22 -19.43 -1.70 2.62
C TRP A 22 -20.29 -1.12 1.51
N LEU A 23 -21.51 -1.65 1.31
CA LEU A 23 -22.45 -1.10 0.33
C LEU A 23 -22.77 0.37 0.60
N ARG A 24 -22.94 0.74 1.88
CA ARG A 24 -23.12 2.14 2.28
C ARG A 24 -21.86 2.96 1.96
N ALA A 25 -20.69 2.46 2.34
CA ALA A 25 -19.43 3.17 2.11
C ALA A 25 -19.25 3.48 0.62
N VAL A 26 -19.43 2.49 -0.27
CA VAL A 26 -19.28 2.65 -1.71
C VAL A 26 -20.22 3.71 -2.30
N GLN A 27 -21.44 3.83 -1.78
CA GLN A 27 -22.40 4.86 -2.23
C GLN A 27 -22.02 6.26 -1.79
N ASP A 28 -21.26 6.39 -0.69
CA ASP A 28 -20.90 7.67 -0.05
C ASP A 28 -19.38 7.96 -0.15
N PHE A 29 -18.64 7.32 -1.07
CA PHE A 29 -17.19 7.49 -1.18
C PHE A 29 -16.77 8.93 -1.52
N ASP A 30 -17.59 9.64 -2.29
CA ASP A 30 -17.35 11.01 -2.76
C ASP A 30 -17.97 12.08 -1.83
N TYR A 31 -18.57 11.67 -0.71
CA TYR A 31 -19.29 12.58 0.19
C TYR A 31 -18.45 13.80 0.61
N CYS A 32 -17.13 13.62 0.71
CA CYS A 32 -16.15 14.65 1.08
C CYS A 32 -15.75 15.62 -0.04
N GLU A 33 -16.11 15.38 -1.31
CA GLU A 33 -15.89 16.35 -2.39
C GLU A 33 -16.83 17.57 -2.27
N ASN A 34 -17.95 17.41 -1.55
CA ASN A 34 -18.89 18.51 -1.29
C ASN A 34 -18.25 19.56 -0.37
N GLU A 35 -18.31 20.84 -0.76
CA GLU A 35 -17.75 21.98 0.00
C GLU A 35 -18.21 22.02 1.47
N ILE A 36 -19.42 21.54 1.75
CA ILE A 36 -20.02 21.49 3.09
C ILE A 36 -19.33 20.45 3.99
N ALA A 37 -18.81 19.35 3.43
CA ALA A 37 -18.25 18.22 4.16
C ALA A 37 -16.72 18.29 4.34
N LYS A 38 -16.02 19.23 3.67
CA LYS A 38 -14.56 19.37 3.73
C LYS A 38 -14.00 19.56 5.15
N GLN A 39 -14.76 20.20 6.05
CA GLN A 39 -14.36 20.36 7.45
C GLN A 39 -14.47 19.07 8.26
N THR A 40 -15.35 18.15 7.88
CA THR A 40 -15.60 16.87 8.58
C THR A 40 -14.67 15.75 8.11
N CYS A 41 -14.09 15.89 6.91
CA CYS A 41 -13.18 14.91 6.32
C CYS A 41 -11.70 15.24 6.55
N GLN A 42 -11.38 15.96 7.62
CA GLN A 42 -10.01 16.12 8.08
C GLN A 42 -9.54 14.82 8.75
N SER A 43 -8.30 14.41 8.45
CA SER A 43 -7.57 13.21 8.91
C SER A 43 -8.35 12.20 9.76
N SER A 44 -8.49 10.96 9.29
CA SER A 44 -9.34 9.92 9.91
C SER A 44 -10.83 10.27 9.85
N GLY A 45 -11.31 10.64 8.67
CA GLY A 45 -12.70 11.03 8.42
C GLY A 45 -13.69 9.86 8.50
N TRP A 46 -14.96 10.13 8.18
CA TRP A 46 -16.04 9.13 8.24
C TRP A 46 -15.71 7.85 7.46
N LEU A 47 -15.19 7.99 6.23
CA LEU A 47 -14.86 6.85 5.38
C LEU A 47 -13.78 5.96 6.02
N TYR A 48 -12.75 6.55 6.63
CA TYR A 48 -11.71 5.78 7.33
C TYR A 48 -12.32 4.94 8.45
N HIS A 49 -13.13 5.55 9.32
CA HIS A 49 -13.77 4.83 10.43
C HIS A 49 -14.71 3.74 9.95
N MET A 50 -15.38 3.95 8.81
CA MET A 50 -16.24 2.94 8.19
C MET A 50 -15.40 1.74 7.72
N LEU A 51 -14.34 1.99 6.97
CA LEU A 51 -13.44 0.94 6.48
C LEU A 51 -12.73 0.22 7.63
N ASP A 52 -12.30 0.92 8.66
CA ASP A 52 -11.65 0.33 9.82
C ASP A 52 -12.61 -0.62 10.56
N THR A 53 -13.88 -0.20 10.72
CA THR A 53 -14.93 -1.04 11.31
C THR A 53 -15.22 -2.26 10.44
N ILE A 54 -15.37 -2.09 9.13
CA ILE A 54 -15.62 -3.20 8.20
C ILE A 54 -14.48 -4.22 8.26
N THR A 55 -13.24 -3.75 8.23
CA THR A 55 -12.04 -4.61 8.26
C THR A 55 -11.82 -5.29 9.61
N ASP A 56 -12.34 -4.75 10.70
CA ASP A 56 -12.39 -5.43 12.00
C ASP A 56 -13.47 -6.51 12.07
N LEU A 57 -14.65 -6.22 11.51
CA LEU A 57 -15.77 -7.17 11.49
C LEU A 57 -15.50 -8.37 10.58
N ALA A 58 -14.94 -8.11 9.40
CA ALA A 58 -14.72 -9.07 8.34
C ALA A 58 -13.27 -8.99 7.82
N PRO A 59 -12.26 -9.49 8.56
CA PRO A 59 -10.87 -9.22 8.20
C PRO A 59 -10.42 -10.01 6.95
N HIS A 60 -11.20 -10.98 6.46
CA HIS A 60 -10.94 -11.64 5.18
C HIS A 60 -11.58 -10.91 3.99
N PHE A 61 -12.38 -9.86 4.24
CA PHE A 61 -12.98 -9.07 3.19
C PHE A 61 -11.96 -8.12 2.58
N ARG A 62 -11.36 -8.54 1.47
CA ARG A 62 -10.25 -7.84 0.80
C ARG A 62 -10.60 -6.44 0.29
N MET A 63 -11.83 -6.24 -0.20
CA MET A 63 -12.20 -5.02 -0.94
C MET A 63 -12.09 -3.72 -0.13
N PRO A 64 -12.53 -3.67 1.14
CA PRO A 64 -12.30 -2.53 2.03
C PRO A 64 -10.83 -2.11 2.16
N TYR A 65 -9.89 -3.05 2.18
CA TYR A 65 -8.46 -2.73 2.23
C TYR A 65 -7.95 -2.18 0.90
N ALA A 66 -8.29 -2.86 -0.21
CA ALA A 66 -7.74 -2.55 -1.52
C ALA A 66 -8.39 -1.30 -2.16
N THR A 67 -9.72 -1.33 -2.30
CA THR A 67 -10.47 -0.23 -2.93
C THR A 67 -10.75 0.87 -1.94
N GLY A 68 -11.06 0.55 -0.69
CA GLY A 68 -11.27 1.55 0.35
C GLY A 68 -10.01 2.37 0.66
N GLY A 69 -8.85 1.72 0.76
CA GLY A 69 -7.56 2.42 0.89
C GLY A 69 -7.28 3.35 -0.30
N LEU A 70 -7.64 2.92 -1.53
CA LEU A 70 -7.50 3.75 -2.72
C LEU A 70 -8.51 4.92 -2.74
N ALA A 71 -9.73 4.72 -2.26
CA ALA A 71 -10.72 5.80 -2.12
C ALA A 71 -10.23 6.85 -1.11
N LEU A 72 -9.68 6.42 0.03
CA LEU A 72 -9.08 7.33 1.02
C LEU A 72 -7.92 8.16 0.43
N THR A 73 -7.04 7.52 -0.35
CA THR A 73 -5.87 8.21 -0.89
C THR A 73 -6.16 9.07 -2.13
N VAL A 74 -7.10 8.69 -3.01
CA VAL A 74 -7.32 9.38 -4.29
C VAL A 74 -8.54 10.28 -4.28
N LEU A 75 -9.64 9.85 -3.66
CA LEU A 75 -10.93 10.55 -3.76
C LEU A 75 -11.10 11.58 -2.66
N VAL A 76 -10.82 11.20 -1.41
CA VAL A 76 -11.11 12.07 -0.25
C VAL A 76 -9.87 12.71 0.38
N ASN A 77 -8.67 12.38 -0.11
CA ASN A 77 -7.39 12.89 0.39
C ASN A 77 -7.16 12.69 1.90
N ASP A 78 -7.72 11.63 2.49
CA ASP A 78 -7.44 11.23 3.88
C ASP A 78 -6.20 10.34 3.90
N PHE A 79 -5.03 10.95 3.67
CA PHE A 79 -3.77 10.22 3.60
C PHE A 79 -3.44 9.45 4.89
N PRO A 80 -3.59 10.02 6.10
CA PRO A 80 -3.35 9.27 7.33
C PRO A 80 -4.32 8.09 7.51
N GLY A 81 -5.59 8.23 7.11
CA GLY A 81 -6.54 7.14 7.09
C GLY A 81 -6.15 6.04 6.08
N ALA A 82 -5.71 6.45 4.89
CA ALA A 82 -5.23 5.53 3.86
C ALA A 82 -4.00 4.74 4.33
N SER A 83 -3.01 5.39 4.95
CA SER A 83 -1.84 4.72 5.55
C SER A 83 -2.26 3.58 6.48
N LYS A 84 -3.17 3.86 7.42
CA LYS A 84 -3.65 2.87 8.39
C LYS A 84 -4.35 1.69 7.72
N ILE A 85 -5.23 1.95 6.75
CA ILE A 85 -5.96 0.90 6.02
C ILE A 85 -5.03 0.06 5.15
N PHE A 86 -4.08 0.69 4.46
CA PHE A 86 -3.07 -0.03 3.68
C PHE A 86 -2.16 -0.86 4.57
N ASP A 87 -1.65 -0.33 5.68
CA ASP A 87 -0.80 -1.08 6.61
C ASP A 87 -1.54 -2.29 7.19
N LYS A 88 -2.80 -2.12 7.59
CA LYS A 88 -3.68 -3.22 8.04
C LYS A 88 -3.88 -4.26 6.93
N GLY A 89 -4.07 -3.81 5.69
CA GLY A 89 -4.25 -4.65 4.51
C GLY A 89 -3.00 -5.44 4.15
N VAL A 90 -1.81 -4.82 4.19
CA VAL A 90 -0.53 -5.47 3.93
C VAL A 90 -0.26 -6.57 4.96
N GLY A 91 -0.56 -6.32 6.25
CA GLY A 91 -0.45 -7.34 7.29
C GLY A 91 -1.39 -8.54 7.07
N ARG A 92 -2.56 -8.30 6.46
CA ARG A 92 -3.58 -9.34 6.24
C ARG A 92 -3.42 -10.11 4.93
N PHE A 93 -2.98 -9.43 3.86
CA PHE A 93 -2.82 -9.98 2.52
C PHE A 93 -1.39 -9.74 1.98
N PRO A 94 -0.35 -10.28 2.64
CA PRO A 94 1.05 -9.99 2.30
C PRO A 94 1.50 -10.58 0.94
N LYS A 95 0.66 -11.38 0.28
CA LYS A 95 0.92 -11.98 -1.05
C LYS A 95 0.01 -11.41 -2.14
N ASP A 96 -0.72 -10.36 -1.84
CA ASP A 96 -1.65 -9.73 -2.77
C ASP A 96 -0.94 -8.57 -3.49
N TRP A 97 -0.20 -8.90 -4.57
CA TRP A 97 0.62 -7.91 -5.28
C TRP A 97 -0.16 -6.65 -5.73
N PRO A 98 -1.43 -6.71 -6.16
CA PRO A 98 -2.19 -5.50 -6.47
C PRO A 98 -2.42 -4.61 -5.25
N LEU A 99 -2.67 -5.17 -4.06
CA LEU A 99 -2.79 -4.37 -2.83
C LEU A 99 -1.44 -3.77 -2.43
N LEU A 100 -0.37 -4.55 -2.48
CA LEU A 100 0.99 -4.10 -2.19
C LEU A 100 1.41 -2.95 -3.13
N SER A 101 1.08 -3.05 -4.43
CA SER A 101 1.36 -1.99 -5.39
C SER A 101 0.59 -0.70 -5.11
N ARG A 102 -0.67 -0.80 -4.65
CA ARG A 102 -1.47 0.38 -4.26
C ARG A 102 -0.94 1.02 -2.98
N ALA A 103 -0.57 0.20 -2.00
CA ALA A 103 0.08 0.67 -0.78
C ALA A 103 1.44 1.34 -1.08
N ALA A 104 2.22 0.78 -2.01
CA ALA A 104 3.49 1.37 -2.44
C ALA A 104 3.29 2.72 -3.15
N TYR A 105 2.26 2.84 -3.99
CA TYR A 105 1.88 4.11 -4.59
C TYR A 105 1.58 5.16 -3.51
N HIS A 106 0.74 4.82 -2.54
CA HIS A 106 0.39 5.71 -1.44
C HIS A 106 1.61 6.12 -0.62
N ALA A 107 2.46 5.18 -0.24
CA ALA A 107 3.70 5.45 0.49
C ALA A 107 4.64 6.38 -0.29
N LEU A 108 4.78 6.18 -1.61
CA LEU A 108 5.66 6.98 -2.45
C LEU A 108 5.14 8.41 -2.63
N TYR A 109 3.86 8.55 -2.99
CA TYR A 109 3.32 9.82 -3.45
C TYR A 109 2.71 10.64 -2.33
N GLU A 110 2.05 10.02 -1.35
CA GLU A 110 1.37 10.77 -0.29
C GLU A 110 2.21 10.83 0.99
N GLU A 111 2.74 9.70 1.44
CA GLU A 111 3.59 9.67 2.65
C GLU A 111 5.01 10.22 2.38
N LYS A 112 5.42 10.28 1.10
CA LYS A 112 6.80 10.60 0.67
C LYS A 112 7.87 9.65 1.25
N ASP A 113 7.46 8.45 1.64
CA ASP A 113 8.32 7.41 2.21
C ASP A 113 8.82 6.47 1.11
N LYS A 114 9.90 6.88 0.44
CA LYS A 114 10.57 6.06 -0.58
C LYS A 114 11.05 4.71 -0.03
N PRO A 115 11.68 4.62 1.16
CA PRO A 115 12.05 3.33 1.75
C PRO A 115 10.86 2.37 1.92
N LYS A 116 9.71 2.84 2.44
CA LYS A 116 8.50 2.02 2.59
C LYS A 116 7.96 1.60 1.23
N ALA A 117 7.87 2.52 0.27
CA ALA A 117 7.46 2.20 -1.09
C ALA A 117 8.34 1.13 -1.75
N ALA A 118 9.67 1.23 -1.58
CA ALA A 118 10.62 0.25 -2.11
C ALA A 118 10.40 -1.15 -1.50
N ARG A 119 10.21 -1.25 -0.18
CA ARG A 119 9.89 -2.52 0.49
C ARG A 119 8.59 -3.13 -0.03
N LEU A 120 7.54 -2.32 -0.15
CA LEU A 120 6.23 -2.78 -0.64
C LEU A 120 6.28 -3.25 -2.10
N LEU A 121 7.06 -2.58 -2.96
CA LEU A 121 7.27 -3.01 -4.35
C LEU A 121 8.07 -4.30 -4.45
N LYS A 122 9.12 -4.47 -3.62
CA LYS A 122 9.84 -5.75 -3.53
C LYS A 122 8.87 -6.87 -3.16
N MET A 123 8.06 -6.68 -2.12
CA MET A 123 7.04 -7.64 -1.72
C MET A 123 6.04 -7.91 -2.87
N ALA A 124 5.63 -6.88 -3.62
CA ALA A 124 4.72 -7.05 -4.75
C ALA A 124 5.34 -7.91 -5.86
N GLY A 125 6.63 -7.71 -6.17
CA GLY A 125 7.36 -8.56 -7.12
C GLY A 125 7.45 -10.02 -6.64
N GLU A 126 7.80 -10.24 -5.37
CA GLU A 126 7.86 -11.58 -4.76
C GLU A 126 6.50 -12.28 -4.70
N ALA A 127 5.42 -11.50 -4.62
CA ALA A 127 4.05 -11.97 -4.65
C ALA A 127 3.52 -12.29 -6.07
N GLY A 128 4.40 -12.35 -7.07
CA GLY A 128 4.04 -12.65 -8.47
C GLY A 128 3.57 -11.44 -9.26
N GLY A 129 3.83 -10.23 -8.78
CA GLY A 129 3.64 -9.00 -9.53
C GLY A 129 4.66 -8.85 -10.67
N PRO A 130 4.45 -7.88 -11.58
CA PRO A 130 5.36 -7.63 -12.69
C PRO A 130 6.84 -7.47 -12.28
N PRO A 131 7.80 -8.02 -13.05
CA PRO A 131 9.24 -7.98 -12.71
C PRO A 131 9.82 -6.56 -12.55
N TRP A 132 9.22 -5.56 -13.19
CA TRP A 132 9.68 -4.16 -13.10
C TRP A 132 9.52 -3.55 -11.70
N TYR A 133 8.73 -4.17 -10.81
CA TYR A 133 8.66 -3.74 -9.41
C TYR A 133 10.01 -3.81 -8.69
N PHE A 134 10.85 -4.81 -8.99
CA PHE A 134 12.19 -4.91 -8.41
C PHE A 134 13.09 -3.75 -8.87
N ALA A 135 13.05 -3.41 -10.16
CA ALA A 135 13.79 -2.28 -10.70
C ALA A 135 13.35 -0.95 -10.10
N LEU A 136 12.04 -0.77 -9.87
CA LEU A 136 11.51 0.40 -9.22
C LEU A 136 11.90 0.45 -7.72
N ALA A 137 11.83 -0.68 -7.01
CA ALA A 137 12.25 -0.78 -5.62
C ALA A 137 13.72 -0.39 -5.45
N THR A 138 14.63 -0.95 -6.27
CA THR A 138 16.05 -0.57 -6.26
C THR A 138 16.25 0.92 -6.53
N ARG A 139 15.52 1.50 -7.50
CA ARG A 139 15.62 2.94 -7.79
C ARG A 139 15.24 3.77 -6.57
N LEU A 140 14.10 3.47 -5.95
CA LEU A 140 13.58 4.23 -4.80
C LEU A 140 14.51 4.13 -3.59
N SER A 141 15.06 2.95 -3.32
CA SER A 141 16.04 2.76 -2.23
C SER A 141 17.31 3.56 -2.48
N ASN A 142 17.86 3.51 -3.70
CA ASN A 142 19.06 4.29 -4.06
C ASN A 142 18.83 5.80 -3.91
N GLU A 143 17.68 6.31 -4.36
CA GLU A 143 17.31 7.72 -4.20
C GLU A 143 17.15 8.13 -2.72
N SER A 144 16.90 7.18 -1.83
CA SER A 144 16.85 7.40 -0.38
C SER A 144 18.19 7.16 0.33
N GLY A 145 19.26 6.85 -0.41
CA GLY A 145 20.61 6.59 0.10
C GLY A 145 20.88 5.14 0.53
N ASP A 146 19.89 4.25 0.43
CA ASP A 146 20.05 2.83 0.74
C ASP A 146 20.45 2.04 -0.51
N ILE A 147 21.73 2.20 -0.89
CA ILE A 147 22.33 1.49 -2.02
C ILE A 147 22.41 -0.02 -1.73
N HIS A 148 22.59 -0.38 -0.46
CA HIS A 148 22.76 -1.76 -0.03
C HIS A 148 21.50 -2.61 -0.29
N PHE A 149 20.31 -2.03 -0.14
CA PHE A 149 19.06 -2.68 -0.54
C PHE A 149 19.09 -3.17 -1.98
N GLY A 150 19.60 -2.34 -2.91
CA GLY A 150 19.71 -2.70 -4.33
C GLY A 150 20.65 -3.88 -4.57
N GLU A 151 21.77 -3.94 -3.86
CA GLU A 151 22.74 -5.03 -3.93
C GLU A 151 22.17 -6.35 -3.40
N ILE A 152 21.49 -6.31 -2.26
CA ILE A 152 20.84 -7.49 -1.68
C ILE A 152 19.79 -8.02 -2.65
N LEU A 153 18.95 -7.14 -3.19
CA LEU A 153 17.90 -7.54 -4.12
C LEU A 153 18.46 -8.15 -5.40
N LEU A 154 19.54 -7.58 -5.95
CA LEU A 154 20.22 -8.14 -7.12
C LEU A 154 20.77 -9.55 -6.81
N LYS A 155 21.49 -9.72 -5.69
CA LYS A 155 22.03 -11.03 -5.30
C LYS A 155 20.95 -12.08 -5.07
N GLN A 156 19.83 -11.68 -4.45
CA GLN A 156 18.68 -12.55 -4.26
C GLN A 156 18.15 -13.05 -5.62
N LEU A 157 17.90 -12.13 -6.55
CA LEU A 157 17.38 -12.47 -7.88
C LEU A 157 18.37 -13.23 -8.76
N GLU A 158 19.68 -13.01 -8.63
CA GLU A 158 20.70 -13.79 -9.33
C GLU A 158 20.75 -15.26 -8.86
N SER A 159 20.34 -15.52 -7.62
CA SER A 159 20.28 -16.88 -7.06
C SER A 159 19.05 -17.67 -7.51
N GLU A 160 18.07 -17.01 -8.12
CA GLU A 160 16.83 -17.63 -8.57
C GLU A 160 16.98 -18.21 -10.00
N PRO A 161 16.75 -19.51 -10.21
CA PRO A 161 17.12 -20.20 -11.45
C PRO A 161 16.31 -19.80 -12.70
N ASN A 162 15.26 -18.98 -12.56
CA ASN A 162 14.35 -18.60 -13.65
C ASN A 162 14.12 -17.08 -13.75
N THR A 163 15.01 -16.27 -13.19
CA THR A 163 14.87 -14.82 -13.28
C THR A 163 15.17 -14.32 -14.69
N ASP A 164 14.34 -13.41 -15.19
CA ASP A 164 14.51 -12.79 -16.49
C ASP A 164 15.92 -12.14 -16.63
N PRO A 165 16.75 -12.57 -17.59
CA PRO A 165 18.07 -11.99 -17.83
C PRO A 165 18.03 -10.48 -18.09
N PHE A 166 16.95 -9.97 -18.70
CA PHE A 166 16.79 -8.54 -18.95
C PHE A 166 16.58 -7.75 -17.65
N LEU A 167 15.82 -8.30 -16.71
CA LEU A 167 15.67 -7.72 -15.37
C LEU A 167 17.02 -7.69 -14.64
N LEU A 168 17.76 -8.81 -14.63
CA LEU A 168 19.07 -8.89 -13.98
C LEU A 168 20.06 -7.87 -14.55
N LYS A 169 20.10 -7.73 -15.88
CA LYS A 169 20.92 -6.71 -16.55
C LYS A 169 20.53 -5.30 -16.09
N THR A 170 19.23 -5.00 -16.10
CA THR A 170 18.69 -3.69 -15.69
C THR A 170 19.04 -3.37 -14.24
N LEU A 171 18.91 -4.33 -13.34
CA LEU A 171 19.25 -4.16 -11.92
C LEU A 171 20.75 -3.94 -11.71
N ARG A 172 21.60 -4.72 -12.38
CA ARG A 172 23.06 -4.58 -12.30
C ARG A 172 23.52 -3.19 -12.75
N GLU A 173 22.99 -2.70 -13.88
CA GLU A 173 23.30 -1.35 -14.38
C GLU A 173 22.89 -0.25 -13.38
N ARG A 174 21.75 -0.42 -12.68
CA ARG A 174 21.28 0.54 -11.67
C ARG A 174 22.13 0.52 -10.40
N VAL A 175 22.47 -0.66 -9.90
CA VAL A 175 23.34 -0.82 -8.72
C VAL A 175 24.72 -0.22 -9.00
N GLN A 176 25.32 -0.53 -10.16
CA GLN A 176 26.61 0.02 -10.54
C GLN A 176 26.58 1.55 -10.66
N ARG A 177 25.51 2.10 -11.25
CA ARG A 177 25.35 3.56 -11.38
C ARG A 177 25.30 4.23 -10.00
N ALA A 178 24.51 3.68 -9.08
CA ALA A 178 24.40 4.23 -7.73
C ALA A 178 25.73 4.15 -6.94
N GLN A 179 26.48 3.06 -7.09
CA GLN A 179 27.81 2.92 -6.49
C GLN A 179 28.79 3.97 -7.04
N ASN A 180 28.79 4.19 -8.36
CA ASN A 180 29.67 5.19 -8.99
C ASN A 180 29.32 6.61 -8.55
N GLU A 181 28.02 6.92 -8.42
CA GLU A 181 27.54 8.21 -7.92
C GLU A 181 27.94 8.43 -6.45
N ALA A 182 27.92 7.39 -5.62
CA ALA A 182 28.35 7.46 -4.22
C ALA A 182 29.88 7.59 -4.06
N ALA A 183 30.66 7.02 -5.00
CA ALA A 183 32.12 7.05 -4.99
C ALA A 183 32.72 8.36 -5.55
N SER A 184 31.94 9.18 -6.25
CA SER A 184 32.40 10.46 -6.78
C SER A 184 32.17 11.58 -5.76
N PRO A 185 33.22 12.11 -5.08
CA PRO A 185 33.05 13.22 -4.15
C PRO A 185 32.55 14.45 -4.93
N ARG A 186 31.54 15.14 -4.39
CA ARG A 186 31.15 16.48 -4.82
C ARG A 186 32.18 17.51 -4.36
#